data_AF-A0A959CLC9-F1
#
_entry.id   AF-A0A959CLC9-F1
#
_cell.length_a   1.000
_cell.length_b   1.000
_cell.length_c   1.000
_cell.angle_alpha   90.00
_cell.angle_beta   90.00
_cell.angle_gamma   90.00
#
_symmetry.space_group_name_H-M   'P 1'
#
loop_
_entity.id
_entity.type
_entity.pdbx_description
1 polymer ?
#
loop_
_entity_poly.entity_id
_entity_poly.type
_entity_poly.pdbx_seq_one_letter_code
_entity_poly.pdbx_strand_id
1 'polypeptide(L)'
;IQLSSLLEGEQSGGAWSFAGGPALLPGSFNPTGDSFLPGQQPAGTYLFTYYVQAQAPCPNDSARVRVIIEERPVADAGEDITLSCTFNVGSLGGSGTSMGPGLQYTWTSDDDVDIMVPGQPFIDAGQPGTYTLTVLNTQNGCSDTDQAVVDSEIAFLVPHASVSPISCFQSNDGIIAIDSVNGGTPPYRYSLNGGPFGGSASFVPLGPGVYDIVVQDA
;
A
#
# COMPACT_ATOMS: atom_id res chain seq x y z
N ILE A 1 3.02 -8.73 -29.80
CA ILE A 1 2.92 -7.85 -30.98
C ILE A 1 3.41 -8.60 -32.20
N GLN A 2 2.90 -8.25 -33.38
CA GLN A 2 3.45 -8.74 -34.65
C GLN A 2 4.45 -7.72 -35.18
N LEU A 3 5.67 -8.16 -35.46
CA LEU A 3 6.75 -7.28 -35.91
C LEU A 3 6.50 -6.78 -37.34
N SER A 4 5.83 -7.58 -38.17
CA SER A 4 5.32 -7.21 -39.50
C SER A 4 4.47 -5.94 -39.47
N SER A 5 3.60 -5.79 -38.48
CA SER A 5 2.75 -4.61 -38.32
C SER A 5 3.50 -3.31 -38.04
N LEU A 6 4.80 -3.39 -37.75
CA LEU A 6 5.69 -2.25 -37.51
C LEU A 6 6.56 -1.92 -38.73
N LEU A 7 6.34 -2.60 -39.86
CA LEU A 7 6.98 -2.33 -41.15
C LEU A 7 5.93 -1.94 -42.19
N GLU A 8 6.34 -1.08 -43.12
CA GLU A 8 5.61 -0.85 -44.36
C GLU A 8 6.31 -1.61 -45.49
N GLY A 9 5.53 -2.28 -46.36
CA GLY A 9 6.06 -2.94 -47.57
C GLY A 9 6.71 -4.31 -47.37
N GLU A 10 6.35 -5.04 -46.31
CA GLU A 10 6.82 -6.42 -46.10
C GLU A 10 6.46 -7.32 -47.31
N GLN A 11 7.46 -8.00 -47.87
CA GLN A 11 7.28 -8.98 -48.95
C GLN A 11 7.16 -10.39 -48.38
N SER A 12 6.36 -11.27 -48.98
CA SER A 12 6.27 -12.66 -48.52
C SER A 12 7.61 -13.40 -48.63
N GLY A 13 7.96 -14.20 -47.63
CA GLY A 13 9.12 -15.11 -47.68
C GLY A 13 10.41 -14.57 -47.04
N GLY A 14 10.37 -13.42 -46.36
CA GLY A 14 11.47 -13.00 -45.51
C GLY A 14 11.45 -13.66 -44.13
N ALA A 15 12.55 -13.49 -43.40
CA ALA A 15 12.77 -14.07 -42.09
C ALA A 15 13.10 -12.97 -41.06
N TRP A 16 12.62 -13.19 -39.83
CA TRP A 16 12.89 -12.30 -38.71
C TRP A 16 14.08 -12.80 -37.88
N SER A 17 14.89 -11.87 -37.41
CA SER A 17 16.01 -12.15 -36.50
C SER A 17 16.13 -11.08 -35.43
N PHE A 18 16.58 -11.48 -34.24
CA PHE A 18 16.97 -10.53 -33.20
C PHE A 18 18.33 -9.94 -33.54
N ALA A 19 18.42 -8.62 -33.53
CA ALA A 19 19.58 -7.87 -34.02
C ALA A 19 20.28 -7.03 -32.93
N GLY A 20 19.69 -6.90 -31.74
CA GLY A 20 20.34 -6.24 -30.61
C GLY A 20 19.38 -5.76 -29.52
N GLY A 21 19.93 -5.46 -28.35
CA GLY A 21 19.20 -5.10 -27.14
C GLY A 21 19.51 -6.05 -25.98
N PRO A 22 18.75 -5.97 -24.88
CA PRO A 22 18.82 -6.94 -23.80
C PRO A 22 18.57 -8.38 -24.29
N ALA A 23 19.09 -9.36 -23.56
CA ALA A 23 18.90 -10.77 -23.91
C ALA A 23 17.41 -11.14 -23.86
N LEU A 24 16.94 -11.82 -24.91
CA LEU A 24 15.56 -12.27 -24.99
C LEU A 24 15.29 -13.41 -24.02
N LEU A 25 14.20 -13.32 -23.25
CA LEU A 25 13.75 -14.48 -22.47
C LEU A 25 13.25 -15.61 -23.39
N PRO A 26 13.42 -16.90 -22.99
CA PRO A 26 12.96 -18.03 -23.79
C PRO A 26 11.48 -17.92 -24.18
N GLY A 27 11.17 -18.14 -25.46
CA GLY A 27 9.80 -18.12 -25.97
C GLY A 27 9.19 -16.73 -26.20
N SER A 28 9.91 -15.66 -25.87
CA SER A 28 9.42 -14.28 -26.06
C SER A 28 9.44 -13.80 -27.51
N PHE A 29 10.17 -14.49 -28.39
CA PHE A 29 10.30 -14.17 -29.81
C PHE A 29 10.16 -15.43 -30.67
N ASN A 30 9.25 -15.38 -31.63
CA ASN A 30 9.09 -16.39 -32.67
C ASN A 30 9.53 -15.82 -34.03
N PRO A 31 10.71 -16.23 -34.55
CA PRO A 31 11.23 -15.69 -35.82
C PRO A 31 10.45 -16.16 -37.06
N THR A 32 9.69 -17.26 -36.96
CA THR A 32 8.92 -17.83 -38.08
C THR A 32 7.48 -17.36 -38.14
N GLY A 33 6.91 -16.98 -36.99
CA GLY A 33 5.57 -16.43 -36.86
C GLY A 33 5.61 -15.04 -36.26
N ASP A 34 6.63 -14.25 -36.65
CA ASP A 34 6.79 -12.79 -36.54
C ASP A 34 6.39 -12.11 -35.21
N SER A 35 6.28 -12.89 -34.16
CA SER A 35 5.69 -12.46 -32.90
C SER A 35 6.76 -12.20 -31.86
N PHE A 36 6.56 -11.10 -31.13
CA PHE A 36 7.36 -10.72 -29.97
C PHE A 36 6.42 -10.44 -28.78
N LEU A 37 6.83 -10.81 -27.57
CA LEU A 37 6.08 -10.63 -26.32
C LEU A 37 6.77 -9.59 -25.41
N PRO A 38 6.55 -8.27 -25.62
CA PRO A 38 7.19 -7.22 -24.83
C PRO A 38 6.92 -7.32 -23.33
N GLY A 39 5.71 -7.70 -22.93
CA GLY A 39 5.33 -7.78 -21.51
C GLY A 39 6.10 -8.83 -20.69
N GLN A 40 6.91 -9.66 -21.33
CA GLN A 40 7.80 -10.62 -20.66
C GLN A 40 9.25 -10.16 -20.62
N GLN A 41 9.60 -9.03 -21.24
CA GLN A 41 10.97 -8.58 -21.37
C GLN A 41 11.28 -7.47 -20.36
N PRO A 42 12.53 -7.37 -19.88
CA PRO A 42 12.95 -6.20 -19.11
C PRO A 42 12.90 -4.94 -19.97
N ALA A 43 12.85 -3.78 -19.30
CA ALA A 43 12.92 -2.48 -19.96
C ALA A 43 14.18 -2.40 -20.84
N GLY A 44 14.04 -1.73 -21.99
CA GLY A 44 15.13 -1.60 -22.95
C GLY A 44 14.65 -1.43 -24.38
N THR A 45 15.63 -1.21 -25.25
CA THR A 45 15.41 -1.16 -26.70
C THR A 45 15.77 -2.50 -27.32
N TYR A 46 14.81 -3.10 -28.03
CA TYR A 46 14.97 -4.34 -28.78
C TYR A 46 14.94 -4.03 -30.27
N LEU A 47 15.93 -4.53 -30.98
CA LEU A 47 16.08 -4.36 -32.43
C LEU A 47 15.87 -5.70 -33.11
N PHE A 48 14.97 -5.71 -34.09
CA PHE A 48 14.71 -6.87 -34.93
C PHE A 48 15.04 -6.52 -36.38
N THR A 49 15.63 -7.46 -37.11
CA THR A 49 15.88 -7.32 -38.54
C THR A 49 14.98 -8.28 -39.30
N TYR A 50 14.22 -7.72 -40.24
CA TYR A 50 13.55 -8.46 -41.29
C TYR A 50 14.47 -8.54 -42.50
N TYR A 51 14.62 -9.73 -43.08
CA TYR A 51 15.54 -9.97 -44.19
C TYR A 51 14.86 -10.80 -45.28
N VAL A 52 14.95 -10.33 -46.53
CA VAL A 52 14.40 -10.99 -47.72
C VAL A 52 15.55 -11.35 -48.66
N GLN A 53 15.66 -12.64 -48.98
CA GLN A 53 16.57 -13.09 -50.04
C GLN A 53 15.91 -12.91 -51.40
N ALA A 54 16.56 -12.13 -52.27
CA ALA A 54 16.07 -11.93 -53.61
C ALA A 54 16.72 -12.92 -54.58
N GLN A 55 15.97 -13.32 -55.61
CA GLN A 55 16.51 -14.12 -56.71
C GLN A 55 17.34 -13.22 -57.63
N ALA A 56 18.53 -13.68 -58.02
CA ALA A 56 19.38 -12.97 -58.98
C ALA A 56 18.58 -12.62 -60.25
N PRO A 57 18.69 -11.37 -60.78
CA PRO A 57 19.71 -10.36 -60.49
C PRO A 57 19.35 -9.35 -59.36
N CYS A 58 18.24 -9.54 -58.66
CA CYS A 58 17.80 -8.60 -57.64
C CYS A 58 18.69 -8.71 -56.37
N PRO A 59 19.06 -7.58 -55.74
CA PRO A 59 19.77 -7.60 -54.46
C PRO A 59 18.84 -8.01 -53.31
N ASN A 60 19.41 -8.59 -52.26
CA ASN A 60 18.70 -8.84 -51.00
C ASN A 60 18.25 -7.51 -50.37
N ASP A 61 17.17 -7.57 -49.60
CA ASP A 61 16.64 -6.41 -48.89
C ASP A 61 16.50 -6.70 -47.39
N SER A 62 16.57 -5.65 -46.57
CA SER A 62 16.41 -5.77 -45.13
C SER A 62 15.82 -4.51 -44.52
N ALA A 63 14.95 -4.71 -43.53
CA ALA A 63 14.38 -3.63 -42.73
C ALA A 63 14.62 -3.90 -41.25
N ARG A 64 14.61 -2.84 -40.43
CA ARG A 64 14.79 -2.94 -38.99
C ARG A 64 13.59 -2.37 -38.25
N VAL A 65 13.12 -3.11 -37.26
CA VAL A 65 12.08 -2.70 -36.33
C VAL A 65 12.71 -2.44 -34.98
N ARG A 66 12.36 -1.30 -34.38
CA ARG A 66 12.74 -0.95 -33.02
C ARG A 66 11.52 -1.07 -32.12
N VAL A 67 11.62 -1.88 -31.08
CA VAL A 67 10.62 -1.96 -30.01
C VAL A 67 11.25 -1.39 -28.75
N ILE A 68 10.60 -0.41 -28.13
CA ILE A 68 11.04 0.20 -26.87
C ILE A 68 10.11 -0.27 -25.77
N ILE A 69 10.69 -0.81 -24.71
CA ILE A 69 10.01 -1.18 -23.47
C ILE A 69 10.46 -0.19 -22.42
N GLU A 70 9.53 0.65 -21.99
CA GLU A 70 9.79 1.71 -21.03
C GLU A 70 9.95 1.16 -19.61
N GLU A 71 10.82 1.78 -18.82
CA GLU A 71 10.99 1.43 -17.42
C GLU A 71 9.80 1.95 -16.61
N ARG A 72 9.26 1.08 -15.73
CA ARG A 72 8.20 1.47 -14.79
C ARG A 72 8.83 2.29 -13.66
N PRO A 73 8.18 3.36 -13.18
CA PRO A 73 8.59 3.96 -11.91
C PRO A 73 8.44 2.94 -10.79
N VAL A 74 9.18 3.13 -9.71
CA VAL A 74 9.04 2.35 -8.47
C VAL A 74 8.16 3.13 -7.50
N ALA A 75 7.11 2.48 -6.99
CA ALA A 75 6.38 2.93 -5.81
C ALA A 75 6.93 2.19 -4.58
N ASP A 76 7.22 2.93 -3.52
CA ASP A 76 7.67 2.40 -2.22
C ASP A 76 6.95 3.21 -1.14
N ALA A 77 5.89 2.63 -0.59
CA ALA A 77 5.04 3.23 0.42
C ALA A 77 5.70 3.26 1.81
N GLY A 78 6.90 2.68 1.94
CA GLY A 78 7.62 2.55 3.20
C GLY A 78 7.18 1.33 4.00
N GLU A 79 7.75 1.20 5.19
CA GLU A 79 7.40 0.13 6.14
C GLU A 79 6.07 0.44 6.85
N ASP A 80 5.42 -0.61 7.33
CA ASP A 80 4.27 -0.48 8.21
C ASP A 80 4.66 0.24 9.51
N ILE A 81 3.77 1.09 10.03
CA ILE A 81 3.99 1.85 11.27
C ILE A 81 2.87 1.60 12.27
N THR A 82 3.16 1.78 13.55
CA THR A 82 2.17 1.67 14.62
C THR A 82 2.14 2.96 15.44
N LEU A 83 0.99 3.62 15.45
CA LEU A 83 0.76 4.84 16.21
C LEU A 83 0.53 4.52 17.69
N SER A 84 1.03 5.38 18.58
CA SER A 84 0.83 5.30 20.03
C SER A 84 0.49 6.67 20.61
N CYS A 85 0.14 6.74 21.90
CA CYS A 85 -0.16 8.02 22.56
C CYS A 85 1.03 9.00 22.56
N THR A 86 2.26 8.50 22.45
CA THR A 86 3.49 9.32 22.35
C THR A 86 4.02 9.46 20.93
N PHE A 87 3.49 8.69 19.98
CA PHE A 87 3.85 8.69 18.57
C PHE A 87 2.57 8.73 17.73
N ASN A 88 2.03 9.92 17.54
CA ASN A 88 0.72 10.13 16.92
C ASN A 88 0.79 10.50 15.43
N VAL A 89 1.99 10.54 14.86
CA VAL A 89 2.22 10.78 13.43
C VAL A 89 3.49 10.05 13.01
N GLY A 90 3.40 9.27 11.94
CA GLY A 90 4.54 8.65 11.28
C GLY A 90 4.64 9.08 9.83
N SER A 91 5.86 9.00 9.28
CA SER A 91 6.08 9.30 7.86
C SER A 91 5.98 8.01 7.06
N LEU A 92 5.17 8.03 6.00
CA LEU A 92 5.09 6.98 4.98
C LEU A 92 5.78 7.45 3.70
N GLY A 93 6.16 6.47 2.88
CA GLY A 93 7.03 6.62 1.72
C GLY A 93 8.45 6.15 2.02
N GLY A 94 9.15 5.68 1.00
CA GLY A 94 10.50 5.15 1.13
C GLY A 94 11.51 5.79 0.18
N SER A 95 12.81 5.65 0.52
CA SER A 95 13.90 6.05 -0.37
C SER A 95 13.97 5.24 -1.67
N GLY A 96 13.20 4.15 -1.77
CA GLY A 96 13.05 3.37 -2.99
C GLY A 96 12.08 3.98 -4.00
N THR A 97 11.25 4.95 -3.60
CA THR A 97 10.30 5.60 -4.53
C THR A 97 11.07 6.35 -5.60
N SER A 98 10.71 6.10 -6.87
CA SER A 98 11.30 6.82 -7.99
C SER A 98 11.00 8.31 -7.91
N MET A 99 12.03 9.14 -8.11
CA MET A 99 11.92 10.61 -8.07
C MET A 99 12.49 11.24 -9.33
N GLY A 100 11.82 12.27 -9.85
CA GLY A 100 12.29 13.00 -11.02
C GLY A 100 11.22 13.78 -11.75
N PRO A 101 11.62 14.55 -12.78
CA PRO A 101 10.67 15.27 -13.62
C PRO A 101 9.72 14.28 -14.33
N GLY A 102 8.45 14.66 -14.44
CA GLY A 102 7.44 13.84 -15.11
C GLY A 102 6.83 12.73 -14.25
N LEU A 103 7.26 12.55 -13.00
CA LEU A 103 6.60 11.67 -12.05
C LEU A 103 5.50 12.42 -11.29
N GLN A 104 4.35 11.77 -11.16
CA GLN A 104 3.21 12.21 -10.37
C GLN A 104 2.95 11.19 -9.27
N TYR A 105 2.73 11.67 -8.05
CA TYR A 105 2.43 10.86 -6.88
C TYR A 105 0.97 11.03 -6.51
N THR A 106 0.32 9.96 -6.07
CA THR A 106 -1.04 9.99 -5.55
C THR A 106 -1.14 9.00 -4.41
N TRP A 107 -1.58 9.50 -3.26
CA TRP A 107 -1.87 8.68 -2.09
C TRP A 107 -3.38 8.52 -1.92
N THR A 108 -3.82 7.32 -1.58
CA THR A 108 -5.20 7.01 -1.20
C THR A 108 -5.24 6.17 0.07
N SER A 109 -6.34 6.23 0.80
CA SER A 109 -6.61 5.43 2.00
C SER A 109 -7.93 4.68 1.84
N ASP A 110 -8.08 3.56 2.55
CA ASP A 110 -9.31 2.75 2.60
C ASP A 110 -10.38 3.33 3.55
N ASP A 111 -9.97 4.04 4.60
CA ASP A 111 -10.85 4.53 5.68
C ASP A 111 -11.29 6.01 5.56
N ASP A 112 -11.33 6.58 4.35
CA ASP A 112 -11.71 7.98 4.10
C ASP A 112 -10.84 8.98 4.91
N VAL A 113 -9.58 8.59 5.13
CA VAL A 113 -8.58 9.37 5.87
C VAL A 113 -8.16 10.58 5.07
N ASP A 114 -8.21 11.76 5.69
CA ASP A 114 -7.73 13.01 5.10
C ASP A 114 -6.21 12.99 4.88
N ILE A 115 -5.80 12.98 3.61
CA ILE A 115 -4.38 13.03 3.22
C ILE A 115 -3.99 14.48 2.96
N MET A 116 -3.11 15.02 3.81
CA MET A 116 -2.83 16.46 3.84
C MET A 116 -1.89 16.93 2.70
N VAL A 117 -1.08 16.03 2.12
CA VAL A 117 -0.08 16.33 1.06
C VAL A 117 0.05 15.22 -0.01
N PRO A 118 -1.02 14.87 -0.75
CA PRO A 118 -1.07 13.65 -1.58
C PRO A 118 -0.14 13.66 -2.81
N GLY A 119 0.42 14.81 -3.19
CA GLY A 119 1.24 15.00 -4.39
C GLY A 119 2.75 14.88 -4.17
N GLN A 120 3.18 14.24 -3.09
CA GLN A 120 4.58 14.06 -2.72
C GLN A 120 4.92 12.56 -2.66
N PRO A 121 6.21 12.18 -2.81
CA PRO A 121 6.63 10.79 -2.66
C PRO A 121 6.57 10.28 -1.21
N PHE A 122 6.27 11.16 -0.26
CA PHE A 122 6.08 10.84 1.15
C PHE A 122 4.89 11.62 1.72
N ILE A 123 4.28 11.10 2.77
CA ILE A 123 3.21 11.76 3.54
C ILE A 123 3.43 11.56 5.04
N ASP A 124 2.81 12.40 5.84
CA ASP A 124 2.65 12.16 7.28
C ASP A 124 1.28 11.53 7.52
N ALA A 125 1.26 10.35 8.14
CA ALA A 125 0.08 9.59 8.50
C ALA A 125 -0.14 9.65 10.02
N GLY A 126 -1.26 10.27 10.43
CA GLY A 126 -1.65 10.41 11.83
C GLY A 126 -2.93 9.64 12.19
N GLN A 127 -3.42 8.81 11.29
CA GLN A 127 -4.62 7.99 11.48
C GLN A 127 -4.32 6.56 11.05
N PRO A 128 -4.88 5.55 11.74
CA PRO A 128 -4.79 4.17 11.30
C PRO A 128 -5.49 3.97 9.96
N GLY A 129 -5.01 3.01 9.17
CA GLY A 129 -5.57 2.66 7.87
C GLY A 129 -4.52 2.11 6.91
N THR A 130 -4.97 1.62 5.75
CA THR A 130 -4.08 1.18 4.67
C THR A 130 -3.85 2.32 3.69
N TYR A 131 -2.61 2.76 3.57
CA TYR A 131 -2.22 3.82 2.65
C TYR A 131 -1.62 3.22 1.39
N THR A 132 -2.12 3.65 0.23
CA THR A 132 -1.63 3.20 -1.07
C THR A 132 -0.96 4.36 -1.79
N LEU A 133 0.31 4.20 -2.14
CA LEU A 133 1.04 5.10 -3.02
C LEU A 133 0.93 4.63 -4.46
N THR A 134 0.51 5.52 -5.36
CA THR A 134 0.61 5.34 -6.81
C THR A 134 1.63 6.33 -7.38
N VAL A 135 2.60 5.81 -8.14
CA VAL A 135 3.56 6.63 -8.90
C VAL A 135 3.28 6.47 -10.39
N LEU A 136 2.98 7.58 -11.07
CA LEU A 136 2.72 7.63 -12.51
C LEU A 136 3.81 8.43 -13.21
N ASN A 137 4.46 7.83 -14.20
CA ASN A 137 5.30 8.56 -15.14
C ASN A 137 4.43 9.14 -16.27
N THR A 138 4.23 10.46 -16.23
CA THR A 138 3.40 11.20 -17.18
C THR A 138 3.99 11.29 -18.60
N GLN A 139 5.28 10.98 -18.77
CA GLN A 139 5.95 11.04 -20.07
C GLN A 139 5.71 9.78 -20.91
N ASN A 140 5.63 8.62 -20.26
CA ASN A 140 5.46 7.32 -20.94
C ASN A 140 4.17 6.57 -20.52
N GLY A 141 3.45 7.06 -19.51
CA GLY A 141 2.21 6.49 -19.00
C GLY A 141 2.40 5.27 -18.08
N CYS A 142 3.63 4.84 -17.80
CA CYS A 142 3.88 3.72 -16.90
C CYS A 142 3.58 4.12 -15.46
N SER A 143 2.93 3.22 -14.71
CA SER A 143 2.67 3.41 -13.28
C SER A 143 3.09 2.20 -12.46
N ASP A 144 3.23 2.43 -11.16
CA ASP A 144 3.42 1.40 -10.15
C ASP A 144 2.73 1.81 -8.83
N THR A 145 2.46 0.83 -7.98
CA THR A 145 1.71 1.02 -6.74
C THR A 145 2.30 0.19 -5.61
N ASP A 146 2.30 0.74 -4.41
CA ASP A 146 2.70 0.05 -3.19
C ASP A 146 1.83 0.45 -2.00
N GLN A 147 1.80 -0.37 -0.95
CA GLN A 147 0.95 -0.17 0.22
C GLN A 147 1.75 -0.25 1.52
N ALA A 148 1.39 0.60 2.48
CA ALA A 148 1.86 0.54 3.86
C ALA A 148 0.66 0.63 4.80
N VAL A 149 0.71 -0.12 5.89
CA VAL A 149 -0.32 -0.15 6.93
C VAL A 149 0.09 0.74 8.09
N VAL A 150 -0.86 1.56 8.54
CA VAL A 150 -0.75 2.32 9.78
C VAL A 150 -1.66 1.67 10.80
N ASP A 151 -1.06 0.99 11.77
CA ASP A 151 -1.75 0.42 12.90
C ASP A 151 -1.82 1.40 14.07
N SER A 152 -2.58 1.04 15.10
CA SER A 152 -2.64 1.76 16.37
C SER A 152 -2.44 0.81 17.54
N GLU A 153 -1.55 1.19 18.46
CA GLU A 153 -1.40 0.59 19.78
C GLU A 153 -2.52 0.99 20.74
N ILE A 154 -3.48 1.83 20.31
CA ILE A 154 -4.67 2.16 21.11
C ILE A 154 -5.60 0.94 21.11
N ALA A 155 -5.26 -0.06 21.91
CA ALA A 155 -6.17 -1.12 22.29
C ALA A 155 -7.32 -0.50 23.09
N PHE A 156 -8.56 -0.81 22.72
CA PHE A 156 -9.74 -0.39 23.48
C PHE A 156 -9.57 -0.71 24.96
N LEU A 157 -9.88 0.26 25.83
CA LEU A 157 -9.94 0.05 27.28
C LEU A 157 -11.07 -0.94 27.60
N VAL A 158 -10.70 -2.16 27.99
CA VAL A 158 -11.64 -3.20 28.43
C VAL A 158 -11.46 -3.41 29.94
N PRO A 159 -12.30 -2.80 30.79
CA PRO A 159 -12.27 -3.05 32.22
C PRO A 159 -12.87 -4.41 32.56
N HIS A 160 -12.19 -5.16 33.42
CA HIS A 160 -12.70 -6.37 34.04
C HIS A 160 -13.11 -6.03 35.47
N ALA A 161 -14.38 -6.27 35.79
CA ALA A 161 -14.95 -5.91 37.07
C ALA A 161 -15.53 -7.11 37.81
N SER A 162 -15.37 -7.11 39.13
CA SER A 162 -16.05 -8.01 40.04
C SER A 162 -17.12 -7.26 40.82
N VAL A 163 -18.24 -7.94 41.10
CA VAL A 163 -19.38 -7.37 41.80
C VAL A 163 -19.64 -8.16 43.08
N SER A 164 -19.62 -7.48 44.22
CA SER A 164 -20.21 -7.98 45.47
C SER A 164 -21.62 -7.42 45.59
N PRO A 165 -22.67 -8.25 45.50
CA PRO A 165 -24.05 -7.78 45.61
C PRO A 165 -24.36 -7.26 47.01
N ILE A 166 -25.43 -6.48 47.13
CA ILE A 166 -25.98 -6.06 48.42
C ILE A 166 -26.41 -7.28 49.25
N SER A 167 -26.20 -7.25 50.56
CA SER A 167 -26.46 -8.40 51.45
C SER A 167 -27.94 -8.69 51.67
N CYS A 168 -28.79 -7.67 51.54
CA CYS A 168 -30.23 -7.75 51.83
C CYS A 168 -31.01 -6.72 51.01
N PHE A 169 -32.34 -6.87 50.99
CA PHE A 169 -33.24 -5.93 50.33
C PHE A 169 -33.06 -4.52 50.88
N GLN A 170 -32.69 -3.58 49.99
CA GLN A 170 -32.39 -2.18 50.30
C GLN A 170 -31.14 -1.93 51.18
N SER A 171 -30.25 -2.91 51.34
CA SER A 171 -28.91 -2.63 51.88
C SER A 171 -28.11 -1.76 50.91
N ASN A 172 -27.15 -1.02 51.47
CA ASN A 172 -26.17 -0.20 50.74
C ASN A 172 -24.75 -0.71 51.03
N ASP A 173 -24.51 -2.00 50.87
CA ASP A 173 -23.22 -2.65 51.15
C ASP A 173 -22.64 -3.37 49.92
N GLY A 174 -23.17 -3.08 48.74
CA GLY A 174 -22.65 -3.59 47.48
C GLY A 174 -21.30 -2.94 47.12
N ILE A 175 -20.51 -3.66 46.32
CA ILE A 175 -19.19 -3.23 45.85
C ILE A 175 -19.07 -3.56 44.37
N ILE A 176 -18.52 -2.63 43.59
CA ILE A 176 -17.98 -2.93 42.26
C ILE A 176 -16.49 -2.59 42.29
N ALA A 177 -15.63 -3.55 41.95
CA ALA A 177 -14.19 -3.37 41.85
C ALA A 177 -13.73 -3.64 40.42
N ILE A 178 -12.85 -2.80 39.89
CA ILE A 178 -12.16 -3.02 38.62
C ILE A 178 -10.86 -3.77 38.93
N ASP A 179 -10.82 -5.06 38.59
CA ASP A 179 -9.72 -5.97 38.91
C ASP A 179 -8.54 -5.78 37.94
N SER A 180 -8.84 -5.49 36.68
CA SER A 180 -7.85 -5.18 35.64
C SER A 180 -8.45 -4.35 34.51
N VAL A 181 -7.59 -3.73 33.71
CA VAL A 181 -7.96 -3.04 32.47
C VAL A 181 -7.02 -3.54 31.39
N ASN A 182 -7.58 -4.07 30.30
CA ASN A 182 -6.81 -4.42 29.11
C ASN A 182 -6.87 -3.25 28.12
N GLY A 183 -5.75 -2.93 27.47
CA GLY A 183 -5.65 -1.80 26.53
C GLY A 183 -5.47 -0.44 27.20
N GLY A 184 -5.49 0.62 26.39
CA GLY A 184 -5.15 1.99 26.80
C GLY A 184 -3.72 2.14 27.35
N THR A 185 -3.45 3.29 27.97
CA THR A 185 -2.15 3.63 28.58
C THR A 185 -2.31 3.97 30.07
N PRO A 186 -1.74 3.18 31.00
CA PRO A 186 -1.80 3.50 32.41
C PRO A 186 -0.99 4.77 32.74
N PRO A 187 -1.33 5.52 33.81
CA PRO A 187 -2.35 5.18 34.81
C PRO A 187 -3.78 5.42 34.33
N TYR A 188 -4.75 4.71 34.92
CA TYR A 188 -6.17 4.85 34.57
C TYR A 188 -6.93 5.68 35.59
N ARG A 189 -8.04 6.26 35.14
CA ARG A 189 -9.02 6.96 35.96
C ARG A 189 -10.40 6.37 35.75
N TYR A 190 -11.20 6.35 36.80
CA TYR A 190 -12.51 5.71 36.82
C TYR A 190 -13.61 6.71 37.20
N SER A 191 -14.74 6.62 36.53
CA SER A 191 -15.95 7.39 36.82
C SER A 191 -17.12 6.45 37.09
N LEU A 192 -17.96 6.81 38.06
CA LEU A 192 -19.22 6.14 38.37
C LEU A 192 -20.38 7.06 38.00
N ASN A 193 -21.31 6.57 37.18
CA ASN A 193 -22.53 7.26 36.76
C ASN A 193 -22.27 8.67 36.18
N GLY A 194 -21.17 8.84 35.43
CA GLY A 194 -20.79 10.12 34.83
C GLY A 194 -20.23 11.16 35.83
N GLY A 195 -19.90 10.74 37.05
CA GLY A 195 -19.21 11.59 38.03
C GLY A 195 -17.77 11.95 37.65
N PRO A 196 -17.06 12.74 38.47
CA PRO A 196 -15.67 13.09 38.20
C PRO A 196 -14.76 11.85 38.22
N PHE A 197 -13.77 11.85 37.35
CA PHE A 197 -12.77 10.79 37.26
C PHE A 197 -11.81 10.79 38.45
N GLY A 198 -11.73 9.66 39.16
CA GLY A 198 -10.84 9.42 40.30
C GLY A 198 -9.83 8.30 40.04
N GLY A 199 -8.84 8.14 40.92
CA GLY A 199 -7.87 7.04 40.84
C GLY A 199 -8.30 5.74 41.54
N SER A 200 -9.48 5.72 42.16
CA SER A 200 -9.98 4.56 42.91
C SER A 200 -10.67 3.57 41.98
N ALA A 201 -10.13 2.36 41.89
CA ALA A 201 -10.71 1.25 41.13
C ALA A 201 -11.82 0.48 41.90
N SER A 202 -12.26 0.95 43.07
CA SER A 202 -13.29 0.31 43.90
C SER A 202 -14.37 1.31 44.27
N PHE A 203 -15.62 0.94 43.99
CA PHE A 203 -16.81 1.74 44.25
C PHE A 203 -17.62 1.08 45.36
N VAL A 204 -17.70 1.76 46.50
CA VAL A 204 -18.36 1.30 47.73
C VAL A 204 -18.69 2.53 48.60
N PRO A 205 -19.76 2.51 49.40
CA PRO A 205 -20.89 1.57 49.36
C PRO A 205 -21.83 1.84 48.18
N LEU A 206 -22.40 0.77 47.62
CA LEU A 206 -23.41 0.85 46.57
C LEU A 206 -24.74 0.24 47.04
N GLY A 207 -25.83 0.91 46.68
CA GLY A 207 -27.19 0.44 46.90
C GLY A 207 -27.74 -0.36 45.72
N PRO A 208 -29.02 -0.77 45.76
CA PRO A 208 -29.65 -1.39 44.60
C PRO A 208 -29.73 -0.38 43.44
N GLY A 209 -29.19 -0.77 42.28
CA GLY A 209 -29.21 0.09 41.10
C GLY A 209 -28.43 -0.49 39.93
N VAL A 210 -28.55 0.19 38.79
CA VAL A 210 -27.67 0.01 37.64
C VAL A 210 -26.59 1.08 37.73
N TYR A 211 -25.34 0.67 37.53
CA TYR A 211 -24.18 1.55 37.62
C TYR A 211 -23.43 1.53 36.31
N ASP A 212 -23.16 2.72 35.76
CA ASP A 212 -22.33 2.89 34.59
C ASP A 212 -20.92 3.26 35.04
N ILE A 213 -19.94 2.43 34.67
CA ILE A 213 -18.53 2.70 34.97
C ILE A 213 -17.81 3.02 33.66
N VAL A 214 -17.11 4.14 33.65
CA VAL A 214 -16.26 4.57 32.54
C VAL A 214 -14.81 4.57 33.01
N VAL A 215 -13.93 4.01 32.18
CA VAL A 215 -12.48 4.02 32.38
C VAL A 215 -11.85 4.86 31.29
N GLN A 216 -10.86 5.67 31.66
CA GLN A 216 -10.04 6.45 30.72
C GLN A 216 -8.58 6.41 31.14
N ASP A 217 -7.69 6.72 30.20
CA ASP A 217 -6.30 7.04 30.49
C ASP A 217 -6.20 8.37 31.26
N ALA A 218 -5.22 8.51 32.15
CA ALA A 218 -5.11 9.63 33.11
C ALA A 218 -4.58 10.93 32.53
#